data_AF-A0A2N5SEX6-F1
#
_entry.id   AF-A0A2N5SEX6-F1
#
_cell.length_a   1.000
_cell.length_b   1.000
_cell.length_c   1.000
_cell.angle_alpha   90.00
_cell.angle_beta   90.00
_cell.angle_gamma   90.00
#
_symmetry.space_group_name_H-M   'P 1'
#
loop_
_entity.id
_entity.type
_entity.pdbx_description
1 polymer ?
#
loop_
_entity_poly.entity_id
_entity_poly.type
_entity_poly.pdbx_seq_one_letter_code
_entity_poly.pdbx_strand_id
1 'polypeptide(L)'
;MAPMNGRGPASGANGPGSMRGAPQGRDAYPPSTLSGRAVSHRVSDVTPAGLNPAALAKASPAEQKQMLGEALYPQIAEKQPEKAGKITGMILEIENAELIHLLENRPALDAKVQEAVQVLDEYERKDGKGEF
;
A
#
# COMPACT_ATOMS: atom_id res chain seq x y z
N MET A 1 3.47 55.74 -47.19
CA MET A 1 2.50 55.04 -48.04
C MET A 1 1.81 53.95 -47.23
N ALA A 2 0.49 53.99 -47.13
CA ALA A 2 -0.38 52.91 -46.66
C ALA A 2 -1.64 52.92 -47.55
N PRO A 3 -2.18 51.75 -47.95
CA PRO A 3 -3.56 51.68 -48.40
C PRO A 3 -4.44 50.80 -47.51
N MET A 4 -5.60 51.39 -47.25
CA MET A 4 -6.77 50.93 -46.50
C MET A 4 -7.59 49.93 -47.34
N ASN A 5 -8.10 48.86 -46.72
CA ASN A 5 -9.27 48.07 -47.13
C ASN A 5 -9.47 46.98 -46.04
N GLY A 6 -10.63 46.71 -45.47
CA GLY A 6 -11.99 47.08 -45.83
C GLY A 6 -12.91 45.92 -45.38
N ARG A 7 -13.80 46.21 -44.43
CA ARG A 7 -15.14 45.63 -44.19
C ARG A 7 -15.38 44.12 -44.36
N GLY A 8 -15.94 43.53 -43.30
CA GLY A 8 -16.88 42.42 -43.41
C GLY A 8 -17.50 42.07 -42.05
N PRO A 9 -18.81 42.29 -41.83
CA PRO A 9 -19.50 42.00 -40.57
C PRO A 9 -20.25 40.66 -40.60
N ALA A 10 -20.58 40.20 -39.39
CA ALA A 10 -21.81 39.51 -38.98
C ALA A 10 -22.36 38.34 -39.82
N SER A 11 -22.55 37.19 -39.16
CA SER A 11 -23.78 36.36 -39.19
C SER A 11 -23.53 35.19 -38.23
N GLY A 12 -24.35 34.95 -37.22
CA GLY A 12 -25.79 34.68 -37.31
C GLY A 12 -25.95 33.19 -37.00
N ALA A 13 -26.13 32.85 -35.73
CA ALA A 13 -27.40 32.32 -35.23
C ALA A 13 -27.87 31.06 -35.99
N ASN A 14 -27.49 29.91 -35.45
CA ASN A 14 -28.03 28.61 -35.82
C ASN A 14 -29.55 28.57 -35.50
N GLY A 15 -30.35 28.22 -36.51
CA GLY A 15 -31.79 27.98 -36.44
C GLY A 15 -32.27 27.16 -37.64
N PRO A 16 -33.44 26.49 -37.55
CA PRO A 16 -33.57 25.03 -37.72
C PRO A 16 -34.14 24.58 -39.07
N GLY A 17 -33.96 23.30 -39.41
CA GLY A 17 -34.59 22.68 -40.59
C GLY A 17 -34.58 21.15 -40.58
N SER A 18 -35.74 20.57 -40.32
CA SER A 18 -36.10 19.16 -40.26
C SER A 18 -35.97 18.40 -41.60
N MET A 19 -35.46 17.17 -41.58
CA MET A 19 -35.72 16.10 -42.57
C MET A 19 -35.41 14.74 -41.87
N ARG A 20 -36.38 13.95 -41.40
CA ARG A 20 -37.39 13.11 -42.09
C ARG A 20 -36.84 11.71 -42.46
N GLY A 21 -37.37 10.69 -41.77
CA GLY A 21 -37.75 9.38 -42.34
C GLY A 21 -36.66 8.31 -42.47
N ALA A 22 -36.94 7.14 -41.90
CA ALA A 22 -36.18 5.87 -41.96
C ALA A 22 -36.04 5.29 -43.40
N PRO A 23 -35.24 4.22 -43.66
CA PRO A 23 -35.59 2.85 -43.25
C PRO A 23 -34.44 1.88 -42.89
N GLN A 24 -34.79 0.99 -41.96
CA GLN A 24 -34.49 -0.44 -41.81
C GLN A 24 -33.77 -1.19 -42.97
N GLY A 25 -32.75 -2.01 -42.65
CA GLY A 25 -32.46 -3.23 -43.42
C GLY A 25 -30.98 -3.66 -43.56
N ARG A 26 -30.60 -4.65 -42.75
CA ARG A 26 -29.55 -5.69 -42.98
C ARG A 26 -28.10 -5.25 -43.15
N ASP A 27 -27.29 -5.48 -42.11
CA ASP A 27 -26.03 -6.20 -42.22
C ASP A 27 -25.69 -6.87 -40.88
N ALA A 28 -25.41 -8.17 -40.96
CA ALA A 28 -25.14 -9.03 -39.82
C ALA A 28 -23.62 -9.13 -39.59
N TYR A 29 -23.16 -8.72 -38.42
CA TYR A 29 -21.95 -9.25 -37.77
C TYR A 29 -22.11 -9.10 -36.23
N PRO A 30 -21.99 -10.17 -35.42
CA PRO A 30 -21.83 -10.03 -33.98
C PRO A 30 -20.39 -9.56 -33.66
N PRO A 31 -20.18 -8.55 -32.79
CA PRO A 31 -18.84 -8.23 -32.34
C PRO A 31 -18.33 -9.32 -31.40
N SER A 32 -17.21 -9.93 -31.81
CA SER A 32 -16.42 -10.85 -31.01
C SER A 32 -16.07 -10.26 -29.65
N THR A 33 -16.31 -11.07 -28.63
CA THR A 33 -15.97 -10.85 -27.24
C THR A 33 -14.52 -10.40 -27.05
N LEU A 34 -14.35 -9.37 -26.20
CA LEU A 34 -13.08 -8.86 -25.74
C LEU A 34 -12.14 -9.99 -25.29
N SER A 35 -11.05 -10.19 -26.03
CA SER A 35 -9.85 -10.84 -25.50
C SER A 35 -8.76 -9.78 -25.40
N GLY A 36 -9.02 -8.75 -24.59
CA GLY A 36 -7.98 -7.93 -24.01
C GLY A 36 -7.23 -8.80 -23.01
N ARG A 37 -6.10 -9.37 -23.43
CA ARG A 37 -5.15 -10.04 -22.55
C ARG A 37 -4.62 -8.97 -21.59
N ALA A 38 -5.35 -8.79 -20.49
CA ALA A 38 -4.91 -8.01 -19.35
C ALA A 38 -3.55 -8.58 -18.93
N VAL A 39 -2.54 -7.76 -19.15
CA VAL A 39 -1.27 -7.76 -18.43
C VAL A 39 -1.50 -8.31 -17.03
N SER A 40 -0.85 -9.43 -16.75
CA SER A 40 -0.67 -9.99 -15.41
C SER A 40 0.18 -9.01 -14.60
N HIS A 41 -0.39 -7.84 -14.28
CA HIS A 41 0.01 -7.09 -13.12
C HIS A 41 -0.32 -7.99 -11.96
N ARG A 42 0.76 -8.48 -11.35
CA ARG A 42 0.78 -9.16 -10.06
C ARG A 42 0.08 -8.19 -9.12
N VAL A 43 -1.22 -8.41 -8.93
CA VAL A 43 -1.96 -7.74 -7.88
C VAL A 43 -1.28 -8.23 -6.63
N SER A 44 -0.50 -7.32 -6.08
CA SER A 44 -0.03 -7.34 -4.72
C SER A 44 -1.17 -7.90 -3.87
N ASP A 45 -0.99 -9.14 -3.40
CA ASP A 45 -1.71 -9.69 -2.25
C ASP A 45 -1.28 -8.84 -1.04
N VAL A 46 -1.72 -7.59 -1.01
CA VAL A 46 -1.71 -6.77 0.20
C VAL A 46 -3.05 -7.04 0.85
N THR A 47 -3.13 -8.16 1.56
CA THR A 47 -4.14 -8.31 2.60
C THR A 47 -3.81 -7.27 3.68
N PRO A 48 -4.68 -6.27 3.94
CA PRO A 48 -4.40 -5.19 4.89
C PRO A 48 -4.54 -5.60 6.36
N ALA A 49 -4.78 -6.88 6.67
CA ALA A 49 -4.83 -7.36 8.03
C ALA A 49 -4.69 -8.88 8.03
N GLY A 50 -3.68 -9.39 8.73
CA GLY A 50 -3.53 -10.81 8.98
C GLY A 50 -2.37 -11.41 8.21
N LEU A 51 -1.27 -11.60 8.94
CA LEU A 51 -0.20 -12.49 8.52
C LEU A 51 -0.82 -13.80 8.03
N ASN A 52 -0.66 -14.10 6.74
CA ASN A 52 -1.09 -15.38 6.21
C ASN A 52 0.00 -16.42 6.55
N PRO A 53 -0.26 -17.42 7.42
CA PRO A 53 0.74 -18.40 7.83
C PRO A 53 1.27 -19.21 6.64
N ALA A 54 0.45 -19.41 5.60
CA ALA A 54 0.86 -20.05 4.36
C ALA A 54 1.80 -19.19 3.50
N ALA A 55 1.71 -17.86 3.61
CA ALA A 55 2.64 -16.94 2.96
C ALA A 55 3.96 -16.86 3.74
N LEU A 56 3.89 -16.80 5.08
CA LEU A 56 5.06 -16.88 5.95
C LEU A 56 5.88 -18.15 5.70
N ALA A 57 5.23 -19.33 5.62
CA ALA A 57 5.93 -20.59 5.39
C ALA A 57 6.64 -20.70 4.02
N LYS A 58 6.22 -19.90 3.03
CA LYS A 58 6.80 -19.87 1.68
C LYS A 58 7.85 -18.78 1.50
N ALA A 59 7.91 -17.82 2.41
CA ALA A 59 8.81 -16.68 2.35
C ALA A 59 10.21 -17.06 2.84
N SER A 60 11.22 -16.34 2.36
CA SER A 60 12.60 -16.48 2.83
C SER A 60 12.70 -16.07 4.30
N PRO A 61 13.70 -16.54 5.08
CA PRO A 61 13.84 -16.18 6.50
C PRO A 61 13.88 -14.67 6.76
N ALA A 62 14.50 -13.90 5.87
CA ALA A 62 14.53 -12.44 5.93
C ALA A 62 13.14 -11.82 5.68
N GLU A 63 12.39 -12.34 4.71
CA GLU A 63 11.03 -11.90 4.39
C GLU A 63 10.06 -12.24 5.53
N GLN A 64 10.23 -13.41 6.16
CA GLN A 64 9.46 -13.78 7.36
C GLN A 64 9.66 -12.75 8.47
N LYS A 65 10.90 -12.36 8.78
CA LYS A 65 11.18 -11.32 9.79
C LYS A 65 10.56 -9.98 9.41
N GLN A 66 10.61 -9.60 8.14
CA GLN A 66 9.97 -8.38 7.66
C GLN A 66 8.46 -8.41 7.92
N MET A 67 7.78 -9.49 7.49
CA MET A 67 6.34 -9.65 7.67
C MET A 67 5.96 -9.65 9.17
N LEU A 68 6.71 -10.39 9.99
CA LEU A 68 6.50 -10.44 11.44
C LEU A 68 6.70 -9.05 12.08
N GLY A 69 7.69 -8.29 11.61
CA GLY A 69 7.93 -6.92 12.04
C GLY A 69 6.77 -5.99 11.75
N GLU A 70 6.20 -6.07 10.54
CA GLU A 70 5.03 -5.28 10.16
C GLU A 70 3.78 -5.60 11.01
N ALA A 71 3.65 -6.84 11.46
CA ALA A 71 2.56 -7.24 12.35
C ALA A 71 2.79 -6.86 13.83
N LEU A 72 4.03 -6.91 14.30
CA LEU A 72 4.41 -6.57 15.68
C LEU A 72 4.42 -5.06 15.92
N TYR A 73 4.92 -4.28 14.95
CA TYR A 73 5.07 -2.84 15.07
C TYR A 73 3.82 -2.10 15.57
N PRO A 74 2.61 -2.28 15.00
CA PRO A 74 1.43 -1.57 15.48
C PRO A 74 1.10 -1.92 16.93
N GLN A 75 1.25 -3.18 17.34
CA GLN A 75 0.97 -3.62 18.72
C GLN A 75 1.93 -2.99 19.74
N ILE A 76 3.19 -2.80 19.34
CA ILE A 76 4.22 -2.14 20.15
C ILE A 76 3.98 -0.63 20.16
N ALA A 77 3.66 -0.04 19.01
CA ALA A 77 3.41 1.39 18.85
C ALA A 77 2.19 1.89 19.63
N GLU A 78 1.18 1.05 19.85
CA GLU A 78 0.05 1.36 20.75
C GLU A 78 0.50 1.67 22.19
N LYS A 79 1.62 1.08 22.64
CA LYS A 79 2.13 1.19 24.02
C LYS A 79 3.32 2.13 24.13
N GLN A 80 4.23 2.05 23.16
CA GLN A 80 5.54 2.72 23.14
C GLN A 80 5.77 3.35 21.76
N PRO A 81 5.00 4.36 21.34
CA PRO A 81 5.10 4.93 19.99
C PRO A 81 6.48 5.53 19.70
N GLU A 82 7.12 6.15 20.70
CA GLU A 82 8.43 6.80 20.55
C GLU A 82 9.59 5.80 20.39
N LYS A 83 9.49 4.65 21.05
CA LYS A 83 10.54 3.61 21.05
C LYS A 83 10.20 2.39 20.18
N ALA A 84 9.02 2.36 19.55
CA ALA A 84 8.49 1.21 18.82
C ALA A 84 9.45 0.68 17.75
N GLY A 85 10.08 1.55 16.96
CA GLY A 85 11.01 1.14 15.92
C GLY A 85 12.22 0.37 16.47
N LYS A 86 12.87 0.90 17.52
CA LYS A 86 14.02 0.25 18.16
C LYS A 86 13.63 -1.03 18.88
N ILE A 87 12.52 -1.00 19.63
CA ILE A 87 12.00 -2.18 20.34
C ILE A 87 11.63 -3.29 19.35
N THR A 88 10.94 -2.95 18.26
CA THR A 88 10.59 -3.93 17.21
C THR A 88 11.86 -4.51 16.59
N GLY A 89 12.87 -3.68 16.30
CA GLY A 89 14.17 -4.15 15.81
C GLY A 89 14.86 -5.13 16.78
N MET A 90 14.88 -4.83 18.08
CA MET A 90 15.46 -5.70 19.11
C MET A 90 14.68 -7.01 19.26
N ILE A 91 13.35 -6.96 19.22
CA ILE A 91 12.50 -8.16 19.29
C ILE A 91 12.71 -9.01 18.04
N LEU A 92 12.82 -8.40 16.85
CA LEU A 92 13.07 -9.11 15.59
C LEU A 92 14.40 -9.84 15.55
N GLU A 93 15.32 -9.64 16.49
CA GLU A 93 16.57 -10.39 16.56
C GLU A 93 16.36 -11.84 17.03
N ILE A 94 15.24 -12.15 17.71
CA ILE A 94 14.93 -13.51 18.16
C ILE A 94 14.49 -14.44 17.00
N GLU A 95 14.20 -15.70 17.33
CA GLU A 95 13.79 -16.72 16.36
C GLU A 95 12.37 -16.49 15.83
N ASN A 96 12.14 -16.85 14.56
CA ASN A 96 10.85 -16.66 13.91
C ASN A 96 9.71 -17.43 14.60
N ALA A 97 10.00 -18.62 15.16
CA ALA A 97 9.02 -19.39 15.92
C ALA A 97 8.57 -18.64 17.19
N GLU A 98 9.49 -17.99 17.88
CA GLU A 98 9.19 -17.20 19.08
C GLU A 98 8.39 -15.95 18.71
N LEU A 99 8.73 -15.27 17.61
CA LEU A 99 7.97 -14.11 17.11
C LEU A 99 6.51 -14.47 16.80
N ILE A 100 6.27 -15.64 16.20
CA ILE A 100 4.92 -16.14 15.94
C ILE A 100 4.19 -16.38 17.27
N HIS A 101 4.86 -17.01 18.25
CA HIS A 101 4.28 -17.23 19.57
C HIS A 101 3.88 -15.92 20.27
N LEU A 102 4.71 -14.88 20.17
CA LEU A 102 4.40 -13.55 20.74
C LEU A 102 3.18 -12.91 20.07
N LEU A 103 3.02 -13.08 18.76
CA LEU A 103 1.86 -12.57 18.03
C LEU A 103 0.56 -13.27 18.42
N GLU A 104 0.62 -14.56 18.76
CA GLU A 104 -0.52 -15.32 19.26
C GLU A 104 -0.80 -15.05 20.75
N ASN A 105 0.21 -14.64 21.50
CA ASN A 105 0.15 -14.45 22.96
C ASN A 105 0.44 -13.00 23.35
N ARG A 106 -0.61 -12.17 23.35
CA ARG A 106 -0.55 -10.78 23.81
C ARG A 106 0.15 -10.56 25.17
N PRO A 107 -0.07 -11.37 26.23
CA PRO A 107 0.65 -11.18 27.49
C PRO A 107 2.16 -11.49 27.37
N ALA A 108 2.54 -12.46 26.54
CA ALA A 108 3.95 -12.78 26.29
C ALA A 108 4.64 -11.64 25.51
N LEU A 109 3.95 -11.08 24.50
CA LEU A 109 4.44 -9.90 23.79
C LEU A 109 4.63 -8.71 24.72
N ASP A 110 3.68 -8.44 25.63
CA ASP A 110 3.78 -7.33 26.57
C ASP A 110 5.00 -7.48 27.49
N ALA A 111 5.21 -8.68 28.06
CA ALA A 111 6.39 -8.98 28.86
C ALA A 111 7.68 -8.74 28.07
N LYS A 112 7.73 -9.18 26.81
CA LYS A 112 8.90 -9.01 25.94
C LYS A 112 9.16 -7.55 25.60
N VAL A 113 8.11 -6.77 25.36
CA VAL A 113 8.21 -5.32 25.13
C VAL A 113 8.77 -4.63 26.38
N GLN A 114 8.32 -5.00 27.59
CA GLN A 114 8.85 -4.43 28.83
C GLN A 114 10.33 -4.77 29.05
N GLU A 115 10.76 -5.99 28.74
CA GLU A 115 12.18 -6.36 28.76
C GLU A 115 12.99 -5.50 27.78
N ALA A 116 12.54 -5.42 26.52
CA ALA A 116 13.21 -4.65 25.48
C ALA A 116 13.28 -3.15 25.83
N VAL A 117 12.23 -2.58 26.43
CA VAL A 117 12.23 -1.19 26.93
C VAL A 117 13.31 -0.99 27.98
N GLN A 118 13.42 -1.89 28.96
CA GLN A 118 14.43 -1.79 30.02
C GLN A 118 15.85 -1.87 29.47
N VAL A 119 16.11 -2.82 28.56
CA VAL A 119 17.43 -2.97 27.92
C VAL A 119 17.76 -1.74 27.09
N LEU A 120 16.79 -1.23 26.31
CA LEU A 120 16.98 -0.03 25.50
C LEU A 120 17.26 1.20 26.36
N ASP A 121 16.58 1.37 27.49
CA ASP A 121 16.81 2.48 28.41
C ASP A 121 18.18 2.39 29.10
N GLU A 122 18.64 1.19 29.46
CA GLU A 122 19.99 0.96 29.96
C GLU A 122 21.05 1.26 28.90
N TYR A 123 20.80 0.83 27.66
CA TYR A 123 21.67 1.12 26.52
C TYR A 123 21.77 2.63 26.28
N GLU A 124 20.64 3.35 26.20
CA GLU A 124 20.59 4.80 26.02
C GLU A 124 21.31 5.56 27.17
N ARG A 125 21.19 5.08 28.41
CA ARG A 125 21.92 5.63 29.57
C ARG A 125 23.43 5.38 29.53
N LYS A 126 23.88 4.29 28.89
CA LYS A 126 25.30 3.94 28.72
C LYS A 126 25.91 4.64 27.50
N ASP A 127 25.20 4.68 26.37
CA ASP A 127 25.64 5.31 25.12
C ASP A 127 25.73 6.84 25.27
N GLY A 128 24.84 7.45 26.06
CA GLY A 128 24.91 8.88 26.43
C GLY A 128 26.02 9.27 27.42
N LYS A 129 26.90 8.34 27.82
CA LYS A 129 28.05 8.58 28.73
C LYS A 129 29.41 8.31 28.06
N GLY A 130 29.45 8.22 26.73
CA GLY A 130 30.66 7.93 25.95
C GLY A 130 31.50 9.12 25.50
N GLU A 131 31.23 10.35 25.96
CA GLU A 131 32.02 11.53 25.62
C GLU A 131 32.48 12.26 26.89
N PHE A 132 33.62 11.84 27.43
CA PHE A 132 34.46 12.64 28.32
C PHE A 132 35.90 12.63 27.78
#